data_AF-A0A829GGD8-F1
#
_entry.id   AF-A0A829GGD8-F1
#
_cell.length_a   1.000
_cell.length_b   1.000
_cell.length_c   1.000
_cell.angle_alpha   90.00
_cell.angle_beta   90.00
_cell.angle_gamma   90.00
#
_symmetry.space_group_name_H-M   'P 1'
#
loop_
_entity.id
_entity.type
_entity.pdbx_description
1 polymer ?
#
loop_
_entity_poly.entity_id
_entity_poly.type
_entity_poly.pdbx_seq_one_letter_code
_entity_poly.pdbx_strand_id
1 'polypeptide(L)'
;MKLYQSLTQVQINEQFAGQATGYKLSTTLDKPLNYDPTILYQYLDTVLKPGSRHDENNLRYVTDPGYISENFNYQSVPFTSHMTEFDEKMAFARKLVADLNRHLSVNIKPEDETIELVFVD
;
A
#
# COMPACT_ATOMS: atom_id res chain seq x y z
N MET A 1 -4.25 -23.06 10.76
CA MET A 1 -4.10 -21.75 10.11
C MET A 1 -5.27 -20.88 10.53
N LYS A 2 -5.04 -19.76 11.23
CA LYS A 2 -6.10 -18.81 11.56
C LYS A 2 -6.05 -17.68 10.54
N LEU A 3 -6.96 -17.73 9.56
CA LEU A 3 -7.33 -16.56 8.76
C LEU A 3 -8.03 -15.59 9.71
N TYR A 4 -7.40 -14.47 10.02
CA TYR A 4 -8.12 -13.33 10.58
C TYR A 4 -8.71 -12.55 9.42
N GLN A 5 -10.00 -12.73 9.18
CA GLN A 5 -10.82 -11.80 8.41
C GLN A 5 -11.07 -10.57 9.30
N SER A 6 -10.46 -9.44 8.98
CA SER A 6 -10.96 -8.13 9.41
C SER A 6 -10.99 -7.21 8.20
N LEU A 7 -12.13 -6.56 8.01
CA LEU A 7 -12.39 -5.55 6.99
C LEU A 7 -11.22 -4.55 6.91
N THR A 8 -10.72 -4.28 5.70
CA THR A 8 -9.51 -3.48 5.39
C THR A 8 -8.21 -4.05 5.97
N GLN A 9 -7.64 -5.06 5.31
CA GLN A 9 -6.35 -5.62 5.71
C GLN A 9 -5.39 -5.61 4.53
N VAL A 10 -4.49 -4.62 4.48
CA VAL A 10 -3.29 -4.72 3.64
C VAL A 10 -2.40 -5.78 4.29
N GLN A 11 -2.33 -6.96 3.69
CA GLN A 11 -1.45 -8.03 4.15
C GLN A 11 -0.15 -8.02 3.35
N ILE A 12 0.99 -7.91 4.01
CA ILE A 12 2.31 -8.12 3.38
C ILE A 12 2.83 -9.47 3.86
N ASN A 13 3.21 -10.35 2.94
CA ASN A 13 3.82 -11.63 3.32
C ASN A 13 5.19 -11.41 3.99
N GLU A 14 5.29 -11.75 5.26
CA GLU A 14 6.43 -11.46 6.16
C GLU A 14 7.76 -12.11 5.73
N GLN A 15 7.74 -13.18 4.91
CA GLN A 15 8.95 -13.95 4.60
C GLN A 15 9.95 -13.23 3.69
N PHE A 16 9.53 -12.20 2.94
CA PHE A 16 10.33 -11.60 1.86
C PHE A 16 10.37 -10.07 1.87
N ALA A 17 9.92 -9.52 2.98
CA ALA A 17 10.04 -8.15 3.41
C ALA A 17 11.47 -7.57 3.18
N GLY A 18 11.61 -6.59 2.26
CA GLY A 18 12.88 -5.89 2.00
C GLY A 18 13.78 -6.44 0.89
N GLN A 19 13.35 -7.47 0.14
CA GLN A 19 14.12 -8.06 -0.97
C GLN A 19 13.67 -7.63 -2.38
N ALA A 20 12.72 -6.70 -2.47
CA ALA A 20 11.90 -6.43 -3.65
C ALA A 20 12.52 -5.51 -4.73
N THR A 21 13.84 -5.28 -4.71
CA THR A 21 14.48 -4.43 -5.72
C THR A 21 14.59 -5.20 -7.04
N GLY A 22 13.85 -4.79 -8.08
CA GLY A 22 13.90 -5.40 -9.42
C GLY A 22 12.79 -6.42 -9.73
N TYR A 23 11.81 -6.59 -8.83
CA TYR A 23 10.72 -7.54 -9.02
C TYR A 23 9.65 -6.99 -9.98
N LYS A 24 9.02 -7.88 -10.76
CA LYS A 24 7.88 -7.53 -11.61
C LYS A 24 6.63 -7.37 -10.76
N LEU A 25 5.87 -6.31 -11.01
CA LEU A 25 4.59 -6.12 -10.34
C LEU A 25 3.46 -6.74 -11.16
N SER A 26 2.64 -7.58 -10.54
CA SER A 26 1.44 -8.19 -11.10
C SER A 26 0.22 -7.81 -10.28
N THR A 27 -0.95 -7.74 -10.92
CA THR A 27 -2.20 -7.38 -10.25
C THR A 27 -3.36 -8.27 -10.62
N THR A 28 -4.20 -8.59 -9.64
CA THR A 28 -5.53 -9.19 -9.84
C THR A 28 -6.57 -8.22 -9.31
N LEU A 29 -7.44 -7.68 -10.19
CA LEU A 29 -8.43 -6.66 -9.86
C LEU A 29 -9.69 -6.80 -10.73
N ASP A 30 -10.88 -6.61 -10.13
CA ASP A 30 -12.14 -6.61 -10.87
C ASP A 30 -12.56 -5.19 -11.31
N LYS A 31 -12.23 -4.17 -10.52
CA LYS A 31 -12.48 -2.74 -10.81
C LYS A 31 -11.20 -1.95 -11.08
N PRO A 32 -11.23 -0.88 -11.90
CA PRO A 32 -10.06 -0.03 -12.12
C PRO A 32 -9.59 0.64 -10.82
N LEU A 33 -8.29 0.87 -10.70
CA LEU A 33 -7.67 1.59 -9.57
C LEU A 33 -7.58 3.09 -9.88
N ASN A 34 -7.54 3.91 -8.82
CA ASN A 34 -7.24 5.34 -8.95
C ASN A 34 -5.76 5.58 -9.23
N TYR A 35 -4.89 4.73 -8.69
CA TYR A 35 -3.43 4.80 -8.87
C TYR A 35 -2.85 3.55 -9.52
N ASP A 36 -1.71 3.74 -10.20
CA ASP A 36 -0.93 2.64 -10.72
C ASP A 36 -0.52 1.69 -9.58
N PRO A 37 -0.58 0.37 -9.77
CA PRO A 37 -0.13 -0.61 -8.79
C PRO A 37 1.29 -0.36 -8.24
N THR A 38 2.18 0.18 -9.06
CA THR A 38 3.55 0.56 -8.66
C THR A 38 3.53 1.67 -7.61
N ILE A 39 2.65 2.66 -7.78
CA ILE A 39 2.47 3.75 -6.81
C ILE A 39 1.95 3.19 -5.48
N LEU A 40 0.95 2.30 -5.55
CA LEU A 40 0.39 1.66 -4.34
C LEU A 40 1.47 0.88 -3.58
N TYR A 41 2.27 0.08 -4.29
CA TYR A 41 3.36 -0.68 -3.68
C TYR A 41 4.43 0.23 -3.06
N GLN A 42 4.94 1.22 -3.81
CA GLN A 42 5.95 2.15 -3.31
C GLN A 42 5.45 2.93 -2.10
N TYR A 43 4.17 3.33 -2.09
CA TYR A 43 3.56 3.95 -0.93
C TYR A 43 3.60 3.02 0.29
N LEU A 44 3.11 1.78 0.15
CA LEU A 44 3.09 0.81 1.24
C LEU A 44 4.48 0.52 1.79
N ASP A 45 5.48 0.41 0.93
CA ASP A 45 6.88 0.20 1.31
C ASP A 45 7.45 1.37 2.15
N THR A 46 6.93 2.59 1.96
CA THR A 46 7.38 3.77 2.71
C THR A 46 6.76 3.89 4.10
N VAL A 47 5.58 3.30 4.34
CA VAL A 47 4.79 3.50 5.56
C VAL A 47 4.58 2.25 6.39
N LEU A 48 4.62 1.06 5.78
CA LEU A 48 4.49 -0.21 6.47
C LEU A 48 5.87 -0.83 6.66
N LYS A 49 6.14 -1.30 7.88
CA LYS A 49 7.35 -2.04 8.17
C LYS A 49 7.23 -3.45 7.63
N PRO A 50 8.13 -3.86 6.72
CA PRO A 50 8.16 -5.22 6.23
C PRO A 50 8.38 -6.22 7.39
N GLY A 51 7.59 -7.29 7.46
CA GLY A 51 7.73 -8.34 8.50
C GLY A 51 7.22 -7.98 9.90
N SER A 52 6.65 -6.78 10.10
CA SER A 52 6.00 -6.40 11.36
C SER A 52 4.54 -6.85 11.38
N ARG A 53 4.05 -7.22 12.57
CA ARG A 53 2.65 -7.63 12.76
C ARG A 53 1.72 -6.43 12.49
N HIS A 54 0.47 -6.72 12.13
CA HIS A 54 -0.51 -5.69 11.80
C HIS A 54 -0.76 -4.69 12.94
N ASP A 55 -0.69 -5.13 14.20
CA ASP A 55 -0.82 -4.30 15.41
C ASP A 55 0.42 -3.44 15.71
N GLU A 56 1.56 -3.75 15.08
CA GLU A 56 2.81 -2.99 15.19
C GLU A 56 2.92 -1.88 14.13
N ASN A 57 2.16 -2.01 13.04
CA ASN A 57 2.09 -1.01 11.98
C ASN A 57 1.06 0.08 12.32
N ASN A 58 1.40 1.34 12.01
CA ASN A 58 0.44 2.44 12.16
C ASN A 58 -0.56 2.43 11.00
N LEU A 59 -1.65 1.70 11.18
CA LEU A 59 -2.69 1.49 10.17
C LEU A 59 -3.40 2.76 9.71
N ARG A 60 -3.22 3.89 10.41
CA ARG A 60 -3.75 5.18 9.97
C ARG A 60 -3.17 5.60 8.62
N TYR A 61 -1.97 5.14 8.28
CA TYR A 61 -1.38 5.36 6.94
C TYR A 61 -2.08 4.59 5.82
N VAL A 62 -2.96 3.64 6.11
CA VAL A 62 -3.69 2.90 5.06
C VAL A 62 -5.21 3.01 5.19
N THR A 63 -5.71 3.66 6.25
CA THR A 63 -7.15 3.75 6.55
C THR A 63 -7.68 5.17 6.69
N ASP A 64 -6.83 6.17 6.99
CA ASP A 64 -7.26 7.52 7.33
C ASP A 64 -6.65 8.57 6.38
N PRO A 65 -7.43 9.09 5.41
CA PRO A 65 -6.96 10.11 4.48
C PRO A 65 -6.49 11.40 5.17
N GLY A 66 -7.14 11.79 6.28
CA GLY A 66 -6.77 12.99 7.02
C GLY A 66 -5.41 12.84 7.67
N TYR A 67 -5.21 11.71 8.34
CA TYR A 67 -3.92 11.38 8.94
C TYR A 67 -2.79 11.33 7.89
N ILE A 68 -3.02 10.70 6.74
CA ILE A 68 -2.04 10.64 5.64
C ILE A 68 -1.72 12.06 5.14
N SER A 69 -2.73 12.89 4.90
CA SER A 69 -2.56 14.25 4.37
C SER A 69 -1.67 15.15 5.24
N GLU A 70 -1.70 14.94 6.55
CA GLU A 70 -0.96 15.74 7.52
C GLU A 70 0.39 15.13 7.90
N ASN A 71 0.52 13.80 7.89
CA ASN A 71 1.66 13.10 8.51
C ASN A 71 2.56 12.36 7.51
N PHE A 72 2.09 12.10 6.30
CA PHE A 72 2.94 11.47 5.28
C PHE A 72 4.03 12.44 4.82
N ASN A 73 5.27 11.95 4.68
CA ASN A 73 6.35 12.74 4.11
C ASN A 73 6.24 12.75 2.58
N TYR A 74 5.44 13.66 2.02
CA TYR A 74 5.22 13.78 0.57
C TYR A 74 6.51 14.01 -0.24
N GLN A 75 7.60 14.46 0.38
CA GLN A 75 8.89 14.67 -0.27
C GLN A 75 9.77 13.41 -0.32
N SER A 76 9.38 12.31 0.34
CA SER A 76 10.18 11.08 0.40
C SER A 76 10.16 10.27 -0.90
N VAL A 77 9.12 10.44 -1.73
CA VAL A 77 8.94 9.67 -2.98
C VAL A 77 8.60 10.57 -4.18
N PRO A 78 9.04 10.21 -5.41
CA PRO A 78 8.88 11.08 -6.58
C PRO A 78 7.44 11.37 -6.98
N PHE A 79 6.52 10.43 -6.79
CA PHE A 79 5.12 10.58 -7.24
C PHE A 79 4.29 11.50 -6.35
N THR A 80 4.78 11.90 -5.17
CA THR A 80 4.12 12.86 -4.28
C THR A 80 4.91 14.14 -4.06
N SER A 81 6.16 14.23 -4.51
CA SER A 81 7.06 15.36 -4.18
C SER A 81 6.59 16.71 -4.71
N HIS A 82 5.78 16.71 -5.77
CA HIS A 82 5.16 17.92 -6.31
C HIS A 82 3.97 18.41 -5.49
N MET A 83 3.42 17.59 -4.58
CA MET A 83 2.21 17.91 -3.83
C MET A 83 2.55 18.77 -2.60
N THR A 84 2.39 20.08 -2.72
CA THR A 84 2.68 21.04 -1.63
C THR A 84 1.43 21.41 -0.85
N GLU A 85 0.31 21.60 -1.57
CA GLU A 85 -0.93 22.12 -1.03
C GLU A 85 -1.76 21.07 -0.31
N PHE A 86 -2.48 21.49 0.74
CA PHE A 86 -3.29 20.59 1.55
C PHE A 86 -4.39 19.89 0.74
N ASP A 87 -5.08 20.63 -0.12
CA ASP A 87 -6.18 20.07 -0.92
C ASP A 87 -5.70 18.98 -1.88
N GLU A 88 -4.49 19.14 -2.44
CA GLU A 88 -3.86 18.14 -3.30
C GLU A 88 -3.47 16.88 -2.52
N LYS A 89 -2.85 17.07 -1.35
CA LYS A 89 -2.49 15.97 -0.43
C LYS A 89 -3.71 15.18 0.03
N MET A 90 -4.80 15.88 0.36
CA MET A 90 -6.08 15.29 0.76
C MET A 90 -6.73 14.53 -0.40
N ALA A 91 -6.76 15.12 -1.60
CA ALA A 91 -7.29 14.45 -2.79
C ALA A 91 -6.52 13.16 -3.11
N PHE A 92 -5.19 13.20 -2.97
CA PHE A 92 -4.34 12.02 -3.09
C PHE A 92 -4.70 10.96 -2.05
N ALA A 93 -4.67 11.34 -0.77
CA ALA A 93 -4.89 10.41 0.34
C ALA A 93 -6.27 9.72 0.27
N ARG A 94 -7.32 10.45 -0.15
CA ARG A 94 -8.67 9.88 -0.30
C ARG A 94 -8.73 8.79 -1.36
N LYS A 95 -8.16 9.05 -2.54
CA LYS A 95 -8.12 8.07 -3.64
C LYS A 95 -7.24 6.88 -3.28
N LEU A 96 -6.13 7.13 -2.59
CA LEU A 96 -5.22 6.09 -2.14
C LEU A 96 -5.92 5.14 -1.17
N VAL A 97 -6.55 5.67 -0.12
CA VAL A 97 -7.31 4.87 0.84
C VAL A 97 -8.47 4.15 0.17
N ALA A 98 -9.12 4.75 -0.82
CA ALA A 98 -10.17 4.06 -1.59
C ALA A 98 -9.64 2.82 -2.34
N ASP A 99 -8.43 2.89 -2.90
CA ASP A 99 -7.78 1.73 -3.53
C ASP A 99 -7.32 0.70 -2.49
N LEU A 100 -6.69 1.13 -1.40
CA LEU A 100 -6.16 0.24 -0.35
C LEU A 100 -7.29 -0.49 0.42
N ASN A 101 -8.46 0.13 0.56
CA ASN A 101 -9.60 -0.44 1.27
C ASN A 101 -10.33 -1.55 0.50
N ARG A 102 -9.91 -1.86 -0.74
CA ARG A 102 -10.44 -2.96 -1.57
C ARG A 102 -9.94 -4.36 -1.16
N HIS A 103 -9.63 -4.55 0.12
CA HIS A 103 -9.06 -5.80 0.65
C HIS A 103 -7.79 -6.24 -0.11
N LEU A 104 -6.82 -5.33 -0.22
CA LEU A 104 -5.56 -5.58 -0.90
C LEU A 104 -4.67 -6.58 -0.14
N SER A 105 -4.18 -7.62 -0.81
CA SER A 105 -3.09 -8.48 -0.35
C SER A 105 -1.84 -8.27 -1.22
N VAL A 106 -0.69 -8.11 -0.59
CA VAL A 106 0.62 -7.96 -1.23
C VAL A 106 1.43 -9.22 -1.00
N ASN A 107 1.56 -10.03 -2.04
CA ASN A 107 2.32 -11.26 -2.03
C ASN A 107 3.67 -11.04 -2.70
N ILE A 108 4.75 -11.29 -1.97
CA ILE A 108 6.10 -11.26 -2.53
C ILE A 108 6.48 -12.72 -2.85
N LYS A 109 6.83 -12.98 -4.12
CA LYS A 109 7.24 -14.29 -4.64
C LYS A 109 8.68 -14.20 -5.15
N PRO A 110 9.70 -14.46 -4.30
CA PRO A 110 11.10 -14.34 -4.71
C PRO A 110 11.52 -15.31 -5.79
N GLU A 111 10.97 -16.53 -5.78
CA GLU A 111 11.30 -17.55 -6.78
C GLU A 111 10.87 -17.14 -8.18
N ASP A 112 9.82 -16.31 -8.27
CA ASP A 112 9.28 -15.77 -9.53
C ASP A 112 9.71 -14.31 -9.77
N GLU A 113 10.55 -13.73 -8.91
CA GLU A 113 10.91 -12.31 -8.89
C GLU A 113 9.68 -11.40 -9.06
N THR A 114 8.55 -11.75 -8.42
CA THR A 114 7.26 -11.10 -8.66
C THR A 114 6.64 -10.60 -7.35
N ILE A 115 6.06 -9.41 -7.39
CA ILE A 115 5.18 -8.86 -6.36
C ILE A 115 3.77 -8.85 -6.93
N GLU A 116 2.85 -9.50 -6.24
CA GLU A 116 1.46 -9.61 -6.68
C GLU A 116 0.55 -8.84 -5.72
N LEU A 117 -0.17 -7.86 -6.27
CA LEU A 117 -1.22 -7.12 -5.58
C LEU A 117 -2.57 -7.74 -5.94
N VAL A 118 -3.19 -8.43 -4.99
CA VAL A 118 -4.50 -9.07 -5.15
C VAL A 118 -5.55 -8.23 -4.45
N PHE A 119 -6.54 -7.76 -5.20
CA PHE A 119 -7.70 -7.05 -4.68
C PHE A 119 -8.89 -8.01 -4.62
N VAL A 120 -9.66 -7.98 -3.52
CA VAL A 120 -10.84 -8.87 -3.29
C VAL A 120 -12.13 -8.05 -3.36
N ASP A 121 -12.18 -7.11 -4.30
CA ASP A 121 -13.20 -6.06 -4.41
C ASP A 121 -14.59 -6.50 -4.89
#